data_AF-A0A930AHF1-F1
#
_entry.id   AF-A0A930AHF1-F1
#
_cell.length_a   1.000
_cell.length_b   1.000
_cell.length_c   1.000
_cell.angle_alpha   90.00
_cell.angle_beta   90.00
_cell.angle_gamma   90.00
#
_symmetry.space_group_name_H-M   'P 1'
#
loop_
_entity.id
_entity.type
_entity.pdbx_description
1 polymer ?
#
loop_
_entity_poly.entity_id
_entity_poly.type
_entity_poly.pdbx_seq_one_letter_code
_entity_poly.pdbx_strand_id
1 'polypeptide(L)'
;MKHQTKPSFTLVGKSILIEGTTVHEHHYSKEKTAFYTQLFKEGMLGKLMPHSIDKRGYALIVPHKDGIQYYAGVAANNAVAGYESILVPEKDYLVSSASGDKSRLLFDKLE
;
A
#
# COMPACT_ATOMS: atom_id res chain seq x y z
N MET A 1 16.80 -5.97 11.00
CA MET A 1 16.33 -4.57 10.85
C MET A 1 17.54 -3.71 10.47
N LYS A 2 17.45 -2.83 9.48
CA LYS A 2 18.58 -2.05 8.94
C LYS A 2 18.14 -0.62 8.61
N HIS A 3 19.00 0.37 8.87
CA HIS A 3 18.78 1.73 8.40
C HIS A 3 19.03 1.79 6.88
N GLN A 4 18.11 2.40 6.13
CA GLN A 4 18.24 2.63 4.70
C GLN A 4 17.57 3.95 4.31
N THR A 5 18.29 4.79 3.58
CA THR A 5 17.69 5.91 2.85
C THR A 5 16.91 5.35 1.65
N LYS A 6 15.65 5.75 1.50
CA LYS A 6 14.82 5.40 0.35
C LYS A 6 14.56 6.66 -0.47
N PRO A 7 14.84 6.65 -1.78
CA PRO A 7 14.58 7.80 -2.64
C PRO A 7 13.08 8.08 -2.71
N SER A 8 12.73 9.30 -3.08
CA SER A 8 11.33 9.66 -3.33
C SER A 8 10.73 8.82 -4.46
N PHE A 9 9.46 8.47 -4.34
CA PHE A 9 8.73 7.79 -5.39
C PHE A 9 7.26 8.21 -5.40
N THR A 10 6.60 8.08 -6.55
CA THR A 10 5.15 8.30 -6.66
C THR A 10 4.44 6.97 -6.47
N LEU A 11 3.58 6.89 -5.46
CA LEU A 11 2.66 5.77 -5.26
C LEU A 11 1.39 6.04 -6.05
N VAL A 12 1.03 5.12 -6.95
CA VAL A 12 -0.22 5.17 -7.72
C VAL A 12 -1.13 4.04 -7.28
N GLY A 13 -2.38 4.35 -6.92
CA GLY A 13 -3.30 3.36 -6.38
C GLY A 13 -4.63 3.94 -5.88
N LYS A 14 -5.13 3.38 -4.79
CA LYS A 14 -6.35 3.82 -4.11
C LYS A 14 -6.10 3.94 -2.61
N SER A 15 -6.94 4.70 -1.93
CA SER A 15 -6.88 4.80 -0.48
C SER A 15 -8.25 4.70 0.21
N ILE A 16 -8.21 4.49 1.51
CA ILE A 16 -9.36 4.54 2.42
C ILE A 16 -8.94 5.32 3.66
N LEU A 17 -9.84 6.19 4.14
CA LEU A 17 -9.73 6.78 5.47
C LEU A 17 -10.36 5.81 6.46
N ILE A 18 -9.56 5.30 7.40
CA ILE A 18 -10.02 4.43 8.48
C ILE A 18 -10.12 5.27 9.73
N GLU A 19 -11.28 5.29 10.37
CA GLU A 19 -11.48 6.04 11.62
C GLU A 19 -10.57 5.51 12.73
N GLY A 20 -10.29 6.33 13.74
CA GLY A 20 -9.47 5.96 14.90
C GLY A 20 -8.09 6.60 14.92
N THR A 21 -7.35 6.34 15.98
CA THR A 21 -6.09 7.03 16.30
C THR A 21 -4.87 6.17 16.04
N THR A 22 -5.02 4.84 16.09
CA THR A 22 -3.89 3.90 15.93
C THR A 22 -4.26 2.67 15.10
N VAL A 23 -3.24 2.05 14.51
CA VAL A 23 -3.37 0.79 13.75
C VAL A 23 -3.69 -0.44 14.61
N HIS A 24 -3.67 -0.28 15.94
CA HIS A 24 -3.91 -1.35 16.91
C HIS A 24 -5.38 -1.48 17.30
N GLU A 25 -6.22 -0.56 16.86
CA GLU A 25 -7.65 -0.60 17.11
C GLU A 25 -8.32 -1.74 16.33
N HIS A 26 -9.30 -2.39 16.95
CA HIS A 26 -9.87 -3.64 16.42
C HIS A 26 -10.55 -3.44 15.05
N HIS A 27 -11.23 -2.31 14.83
CA HIS A 27 -11.88 -2.01 13.55
C HIS A 27 -10.87 -1.72 12.44
N TYR A 28 -9.69 -1.20 12.75
CA TYR A 28 -8.66 -0.88 11.75
C TYR A 28 -8.31 -2.09 10.90
N SER A 29 -8.06 -3.24 11.55
CA SER A 29 -7.72 -4.48 10.84
C SER A 29 -8.88 -4.95 9.95
N LYS A 30 -10.12 -4.82 10.41
CA LYS A 30 -11.32 -5.22 9.68
C LYS A 30 -11.52 -4.37 8.43
N GLU A 31 -11.48 -3.04 8.55
CA GLU A 31 -11.67 -2.10 7.44
C GLU A 31 -10.55 -2.20 6.42
N LYS A 32 -9.28 -2.25 6.87
CA LYS A 32 -8.13 -2.48 6.00
C LYS A 32 -8.26 -3.78 5.20
N THR A 33 -8.73 -4.85 5.83
CA THR A 33 -8.91 -6.16 5.18
C THR A 33 -10.05 -6.13 4.17
N ALA A 34 -11.16 -5.46 4.49
CA ALA A 34 -12.28 -5.27 3.57
C ALA A 34 -11.86 -4.45 2.34
N PHE A 35 -11.15 -3.34 2.55
CA PHE A 35 -10.57 -2.52 1.50
C PHE A 35 -9.64 -3.33 0.60
N TYR A 36 -8.67 -4.05 1.17
CA TYR A 36 -7.75 -4.87 0.38
C TYR A 36 -8.47 -5.96 -0.44
N THR A 37 -9.48 -6.60 0.15
CA THR A 37 -10.32 -7.60 -0.53
C THR A 37 -11.07 -7.00 -1.71
N GLN A 38 -11.57 -5.77 -1.58
CA GLN A 38 -12.22 -5.06 -2.67
C GLN A 38 -11.22 -4.78 -3.80
N LEU A 39 -10.03 -4.24 -3.50
CA LEU A 39 -9.01 -3.96 -4.51
C LEU A 39 -8.58 -5.21 -5.28
N PHE A 40 -8.50 -6.35 -4.59
CA PHE A 40 -8.23 -7.64 -5.20
C PHE A 40 -9.34 -8.05 -6.17
N LYS A 41 -10.62 -7.98 -5.75
CA LYS A 41 -11.77 -8.28 -6.62
C LYS A 41 -11.83 -7.38 -7.85
N GLU A 42 -11.41 -6.12 -7.73
CA GLU A 42 -11.34 -5.16 -8.83
C GLU A 42 -10.17 -5.42 -9.80
N GLY A 43 -9.27 -6.37 -9.48
CA GLY A 43 -8.07 -6.67 -10.25
C GLY A 43 -7.09 -5.49 -10.29
N MET A 44 -7.12 -4.61 -9.28
CA MET A 44 -6.36 -3.36 -9.31
C MET A 44 -4.86 -3.60 -9.49
N LEU A 45 -4.29 -4.55 -8.75
CA LEU A 45 -2.86 -4.81 -8.83
C LEU A 45 -2.45 -5.27 -10.23
N GLY A 46 -3.26 -6.13 -10.86
CA GLY A 46 -3.03 -6.57 -12.25
C GLY A 46 -3.06 -5.42 -13.25
N LYS A 47 -3.96 -4.43 -13.06
CA LYS A 47 -4.04 -3.22 -13.89
C LYS A 47 -2.84 -2.28 -13.70
N LEU A 48 -2.32 -2.19 -12.46
CA LEU A 48 -1.23 -1.29 -12.12
C LEU A 48 0.17 -1.90 -12.33
N MET A 49 0.30 -3.23 -12.30
CA MET A 49 1.59 -3.92 -12.40
C MET A 49 2.38 -3.59 -13.69
N PRO A 50 1.76 -3.43 -14.87
CA PRO A 50 2.46 -2.97 -16.07
C PRO A 50 3.15 -1.61 -15.89
N HIS A 51 2.57 -0.72 -15.08
CA HIS A 51 3.09 0.62 -14.80
C HIS A 51 4.09 0.68 -13.62
N SER A 52 4.22 -0.42 -12.86
CA SER A 52 5.13 -0.49 -11.72
C SER A 52 6.59 -0.47 -12.15
N ILE A 53 7.40 0.37 -11.49
CA ILE A 53 8.84 0.49 -11.74
C ILE A 53 9.65 -0.71 -11.23
N ASP A 54 9.15 -1.43 -10.23
CA ASP A 54 9.89 -2.49 -9.54
C ASP A 54 9.11 -3.81 -9.39
N LYS A 55 7.90 -3.85 -9.96
CA LYS A 55 6.95 -4.96 -9.92
C LYS A 55 6.53 -5.35 -8.49
N ARG A 56 6.46 -4.38 -7.58
CA ARG A 56 6.03 -4.60 -6.19
C ARG A 56 4.75 -3.86 -5.86
N GLY A 57 3.95 -4.49 -4.99
CA GLY A 57 2.85 -3.85 -4.29
C GLY A 57 3.35 -3.10 -3.07
N TYR A 58 2.81 -1.91 -2.86
CA TYR A 58 3.12 -1.03 -1.74
C TYR A 58 1.85 -0.76 -0.94
N ALA A 59 2.02 -0.68 0.38
CA ALA A 59 1.03 -0.13 1.28
C ALA A 59 1.66 1.03 2.06
N LEU A 60 0.95 2.14 2.18
CA LEU A 60 1.39 3.31 2.94
C LEU A 60 0.33 3.66 3.99
N ILE A 61 0.79 3.91 5.22
CA ILE A 61 -0.04 4.33 6.33
C ILE A 61 0.34 5.77 6.66
N VAL A 62 -0.62 6.69 6.57
CA VAL A 62 -0.40 8.11 6.86
C VAL A 62 -1.39 8.55 7.93
N PRO A 63 -0.93 9.03 9.10
CA PRO A 63 -1.81 9.65 10.08
C PRO A 63 -2.57 10.82 9.45
N HIS A 64 -3.88 10.89 9.70
CA HIS A 64 -4.76 11.94 9.21
C HIS A 64 -5.50 12.57 10.40
N LYS A 65 -5.94 13.82 10.28
CA LYS A 65 -6.63 14.53 11.37
C LYS A 65 -7.90 13.80 11.86
N ASP A 66 -8.55 13.08 10.96
CA ASP A 66 -9.82 12.37 11.18
C ASP A 66 -9.64 10.85 11.24
N GLY A 67 -8.40 10.34 11.25
CA GLY A 67 -8.17 8.90 11.19
C GLY A 67 -6.79 8.49 10.70
N ILE A 68 -6.73 7.35 10.01
CA ILE A 68 -5.54 6.84 9.36
C ILE A 68 -5.85 6.64 7.88
N GLN A 69 -5.11 7.33 7.02
CA GLN A 69 -5.20 7.13 5.59
C GLN A 69 -4.35 5.92 5.20
N TYR A 70 -5.00 4.87 4.71
CA TYR A 70 -4.35 3.66 4.21
C TYR A 70 -4.37 3.65 2.68
N TYR A 71 -3.18 3.66 2.08
CA TYR A 71 -3.00 3.56 0.63
C TYR A 71 -2.53 2.17 0.23
N ALA A 72 -2.98 1.70 -0.92
CA ALA A 72 -2.46 0.50 -1.57
C ALA A 72 -2.25 0.78 -3.07
N GLY A 73 -1.10 0.37 -3.61
CA GLY A 73 -0.74 0.70 -4.98
C GLY A 73 0.63 0.16 -5.41
N VAL A 74 1.18 0.76 -6.46
CA VAL A 74 2.53 0.48 -6.98
C VAL A 74 3.34 1.76 -7.09
N ALA A 75 4.66 1.66 -7.02
CA ALA A 75 5.53 2.76 -7.39
C ALA A 75 5.54 2.92 -8.92
N ALA A 76 5.25 4.12 -9.43
CA ALA A 76 5.17 4.40 -10.87
C ALA A 76 5.77 5.77 -11.20
N ASN A 77 6.27 5.94 -12.43
CA ASN A 77 6.80 7.23 -12.90
C ASN A 77 5.70 8.22 -13.33
N ASN A 78 4.55 7.69 -13.73
CA ASN A 78 3.44 8.47 -14.29
C ASN A 78 2.16 8.16 -13.52
N ALA A 79 1.27 9.15 -13.44
CA ALA A 79 -0.09 8.91 -12.99
C ALA A 79 -0.80 7.92 -13.93
N VAL A 80 -1.70 7.13 -13.36
CA VAL A 80 -2.55 6.19 -14.12
C VAL A 80 -3.99 6.67 -13.98
N ALA A 81 -4.68 6.83 -15.11
CA ALA A 81 -6.06 7.31 -15.12
C ALA A 81 -6.97 6.43 -14.25
N GLY A 82 -7.80 7.07 -13.42
CA GLY A 82 -8.69 6.37 -12.48
C GLY A 82 -8.03 5.95 -11.16
N TYR A 83 -6.78 6.36 -10.92
CA TYR A 83 -6.06 6.09 -9.67
C TYR A 83 -5.51 7.37 -9.04
N GLU A 84 -5.46 7.37 -7.72
CA GLU A 84 -4.80 8.40 -6.93
C GLU A 84 -3.29 8.32 -7.13
N SER A 85 -2.61 9.46 -7.05
CA SER A 85 -1.14 9.55 -7.11
C SER A 85 -0.65 10.40 -5.96
N ILE A 86 0.25 9.86 -5.14
CA ILE A 86 0.86 10.58 -4.03
C ILE A 86 2.38 10.50 -4.08
N LEU A 87 3.05 11.59 -3.73
CA LEU A 87 4.50 11.61 -3.59
C LEU A 87 4.89 11.10 -2.20
N VAL A 88 5.66 10.01 -2.17
CA VAL A 88 6.37 9.58 -0.96
C VAL A 88 7.75 10.22 -1.01
N PRO A 89 8.08 11.14 -0.07
CA PRO A 89 9.34 11.86 -0.10
C PRO A 89 10.51 10.93 0.24
N GLU A 90 11.70 11.33 -0.18
CA GLU A 90 12.94 10.69 0.27
C GLU A 90 13.04 10.77 1.79
N LYS A 91 13.38 9.65 2.43
CA LYS A 91 13.54 9.59 3.88
C LYS A 91 14.40 8.42 4.32
N ASP A 92 14.93 8.51 5.53
CA ASP A 92 15.55 7.40 6.22
C ASP A 92 14.50 6.49 6.86
N TYR A 93 14.61 5.20 6.58
CA TYR A 93 13.73 4.17 7.09
C TYR A 93 14.49 3.13 7.87
N LEU A 94 13.82 2.62 8.90
CA LEU A 94 14.22 1.40 9.58
C LEU A 94 13.53 0.21 8.90
N VAL A 95 14.27 -0.48 8.03
CA VAL A 95 13.74 -1.54 7.18
C VAL A 95 13.86 -2.89 7.88
N SER A 96 12.73 -3.58 8.00
CA SER A 96 12.66 -4.97 8.43
C SER A 96 12.14 -5.86 7.30
N SER A 97 12.62 -7.09 7.23
CA SER A 97 12.15 -8.11 6.31
C SER A 97 11.60 -9.27 7.12
N ALA A 98 10.39 -9.71 6.78
CA ALA A 98 9.77 -10.88 7.36
C ALA A 98 9.35 -11.83 6.24
N SER A 99 9.45 -13.13 6.49
CA SER A 99 8.90 -14.18 5.65
C SER A 99 7.74 -14.82 6.40
N GLY A 100 6.57 -14.94 5.77
CA GLY A 100 5.40 -15.55 6.40
C GLY A 100 4.35 -15.97 5.36
N ASP A 101 3.48 -16.90 5.74
CA ASP A 101 2.63 -17.64 4.80
C ASP A 101 1.32 -16.92 4.42
N LYS A 102 0.73 -16.13 5.34
CA LYS A 102 -0.69 -15.72 5.20
C LYS A 102 -0.95 -14.58 4.22
N SER A 103 -0.09 -13.57 4.13
CA SER A 103 -0.22 -12.54 3.09
C SER A 103 0.17 -13.12 1.73
N ARG A 104 1.18 -14.00 1.70
CA ARG A 104 1.69 -14.66 0.49
C ARG A 104 0.65 -15.54 -0.20
N LEU A 105 -0.15 -16.32 0.52
CA LEU A 105 -1.24 -17.13 -0.06
C LEU A 105 -2.28 -16.34 -0.89
N LEU A 106 -2.49 -15.05 -0.62
CA LEU A 106 -3.34 -14.18 -1.44
C LEU A 106 -2.61 -13.67 -2.69
N PHE A 107 -1.28 -13.53 -2.63
CA PHE A 107 -0.43 -13.14 -3.76
C PHE A 107 -0.03 -14.33 -4.65
N ASP A 108 0.20 -15.52 -4.10
CA ASP A 108 0.59 -16.74 -4.83
C ASP A 108 -0.56 -17.26 -5.72
N LYS A 109 -1.81 -16.85 -5.45
CA LYS A 109 -2.95 -17.09 -6.34
C LYS A 109 -2.98 -16.16 -7.57
N LEU A 110 -2.00 -15.28 -7.72
CA LEU A 110 -1.86 -14.34 -8.83
C LEU A 110 -0.82 -14.79 -9.88
N GLU A 111 -0.15 -15.94 -9.68
CA GLU A 111 0.66 -16.61 -10.72
C GLU A 111 -0.16 -17.63 -11.51
#